data_AF-A0A933UV95-F1
#
_entry.id   AF-A0A933UV95-F1
#
_cell.length_a   1.000
_cell.length_b   1.000
_cell.length_c   1.000
_cell.angle_alpha   90.00
_cell.angle_beta   90.00
_cell.angle_gamma   90.00
#
_symmetry.space_group_name_H-M   'P 1'
#
loop_
_entity.id
_entity.type
_entity.pdbx_description
1 polymer ?
#
loop_
_entity_poly.entity_id
_entity_poly.type
_entity_poly.pdbx_seq_one_letter_code
_entity_poly.pdbx_strand_id
1 'polypeptide(L)'
;MKILVTKGKEKTKLINAWKKKYSADTKTDNWRRDKSLKVTFAQFHYQIHPSPHNYLSKIAVEKFLPAIEGQFEILYFSDTDDKSLHIADSLKDFLGMGFDVHKHMPDVVAYGSKSKTLFFIESIASAGEINDLRKKELDELFPVQTGIRRRYVSVFMDRKVFRKFSETISNGTEAWILNKVPHIISFWPLNT
;
A
#
# COMPACT_ATOMS: atom_id res chain seq x y z
N MET A 1 -0.25 12.34 -9.32
CA MET A 1 0.64 13.53 -9.30
C MET A 1 0.03 14.80 -8.65
N LYS A 2 -1.07 15.42 -9.11
CA LYS A 2 -1.39 16.79 -8.63
C LYS A 2 -1.95 16.94 -7.20
N ILE A 3 -2.82 16.06 -6.69
CA ILE A 3 -3.63 16.38 -5.48
C ILE A 3 -2.79 16.64 -4.21
N LEU A 4 -1.78 15.82 -3.95
CA LEU A 4 -1.01 15.85 -2.70
C LEU A 4 -0.06 17.07 -2.61
N VAL A 5 0.42 17.56 -3.76
CA VAL A 5 1.39 18.67 -3.84
C VAL A 5 0.78 19.99 -4.31
N THR A 6 -0.49 20.00 -4.75
CA THR A 6 -1.18 21.21 -5.22
C THR A 6 -1.83 21.96 -4.06
N LYS A 7 -1.82 23.30 -4.10
CA LYS A 7 -2.44 24.20 -3.12
C LYS A 7 -3.63 24.97 -3.71
N GLY A 8 -4.45 25.57 -2.85
CA GLY A 8 -5.52 26.51 -3.26
C GLY A 8 -6.65 25.90 -4.08
N LYS A 9 -7.28 26.72 -4.95
CA LYS A 9 -8.48 26.35 -5.72
C LYS A 9 -8.28 25.13 -6.64
N GLU A 10 -7.08 24.95 -7.19
CA GLU A 10 -6.74 23.78 -8.02
C GLU A 10 -6.78 22.48 -7.20
N LYS A 11 -6.32 22.51 -5.94
CA LYS A 11 -6.42 21.37 -5.02
C LYS A 11 -7.87 20.95 -4.82
N THR A 12 -8.77 21.90 -4.55
CA THR A 12 -10.20 21.64 -4.36
C THR A 12 -10.83 20.98 -5.59
N LYS A 13 -10.51 21.48 -6.80
CA LYS A 13 -10.98 20.90 -8.06
C LYS A 13 -10.54 19.44 -8.20
N LEU A 14 -9.28 19.16 -7.91
CA LEU A 14 -8.71 17.82 -7.99
C LEU A 14 -9.30 16.87 -6.95
N ILE A 15 -9.50 17.34 -5.71
CA ILE A 15 -10.16 16.57 -4.65
C ILE A 15 -11.59 16.19 -5.07
N ASN A 16 -12.35 17.14 -5.63
CA ASN A 16 -13.72 16.88 -6.09
C ASN A 16 -13.75 15.90 -7.26
N ALA A 17 -12.81 16.01 -8.20
CA ALA A 17 -12.67 15.04 -9.30
C ALA A 17 -12.36 13.63 -8.76
N TRP A 18 -11.46 13.53 -7.77
CA TRP A 18 -11.14 12.26 -7.11
C TRP A 18 -12.37 11.68 -6.39
N LYS A 19 -13.07 12.47 -5.57
CA LYS A 19 -14.29 12.04 -4.88
C LYS A 19 -15.36 11.55 -5.85
N LYS A 20 -15.54 12.25 -6.98
CA LYS A 20 -16.49 11.83 -8.02
C LYS A 20 -16.08 10.49 -8.62
N LYS A 21 -14.80 10.36 -9.02
CA LYS A 21 -14.24 9.15 -9.64
C LYS A 21 -14.28 7.92 -8.72
N TYR A 22 -14.06 8.11 -7.41
CA TYR A 22 -13.91 7.01 -6.45
C TYR A 22 -15.01 6.97 -5.37
N SER A 23 -16.15 7.60 -5.64
CA SER A 23 -17.28 7.68 -4.70
C SER A 23 -17.82 6.31 -4.29
N ALA A 24 -17.75 5.32 -5.18
CA ALA A 24 -18.12 3.95 -4.85
C ALA A 24 -17.17 3.36 -3.79
N ASP A 25 -15.89 3.64 -3.85
CA ASP A 25 -14.90 3.02 -2.96
C ASP A 25 -14.97 3.53 -1.51
N THR A 26 -15.52 4.73 -1.35
CA THR A 26 -15.71 5.34 -0.02
C THR A 26 -16.92 4.80 0.74
N LYS A 27 -17.76 3.97 0.10
CA LYS A 27 -18.90 3.31 0.77
C LYS A 27 -18.44 1.97 1.34
N THR A 28 -18.51 1.83 2.67
CA THR A 28 -17.85 0.82 3.52
C THR A 28 -18.18 -0.66 3.25
N ASP A 29 -19.00 -0.99 2.25
CA ASP A 29 -19.49 -2.36 2.01
C ASP A 29 -19.49 -2.77 0.53
N ASN A 30 -18.91 -1.98 -0.37
CA ASN A 30 -18.98 -2.29 -1.80
C ASN A 30 -18.20 -3.55 -2.19
N TRP A 31 -17.15 -3.91 -1.45
CA TRP A 31 -16.45 -5.18 -1.62
C TRP A 31 -17.35 -6.40 -1.31
N ARG A 32 -18.38 -6.26 -0.45
CA ARG A 32 -19.33 -7.35 -0.14
C ARG A 32 -20.30 -7.65 -1.28
N ARG A 33 -20.47 -6.70 -2.21
CA ARG A 33 -21.38 -6.82 -3.35
C ARG A 33 -20.70 -7.38 -4.58
N ASP A 34 -19.37 -7.31 -4.63
CA ASP A 34 -18.57 -7.82 -5.74
C ASP A 34 -18.16 -9.27 -5.45
N LYS A 35 -18.90 -10.21 -6.03
CA LYS A 35 -18.58 -11.65 -5.93
C LYS A 35 -17.33 -12.04 -6.75
N SER A 36 -16.77 -11.12 -7.52
CA SER A 36 -15.60 -11.35 -8.36
C SER A 36 -14.64 -10.15 -8.27
N LEU A 37 -14.01 -9.97 -7.12
CA LEU A 37 -13.03 -8.91 -6.95
C LEU A 37 -11.85 -9.18 -7.90
N LYS A 38 -11.48 -8.19 -8.71
CA LYS A 38 -10.35 -8.27 -9.64
C LYS A 38 -9.35 -7.18 -9.33
N VAL A 39 -8.06 -7.45 -9.45
CA VAL A 39 -7.00 -6.43 -9.39
C VAL A 39 -6.28 -6.35 -10.74
N THR A 40 -5.99 -5.14 -11.18
CA THR A 40 -5.31 -4.88 -12.46
C THR A 40 -4.13 -3.95 -12.26
N PHE A 41 -2.97 -4.37 -12.77
CA PHE A 41 -1.77 -3.54 -12.83
C PHE A 41 -0.90 -3.96 -14.00
N ALA A 42 -0.33 -2.99 -14.70
CA ALA A 42 0.38 -3.22 -15.97
C ALA A 42 -0.45 -4.10 -16.91
N GLN A 43 0.08 -5.24 -17.36
CA GLN A 43 -0.63 -6.24 -18.18
C GLN A 43 -1.40 -7.29 -17.37
N PHE A 44 -1.23 -7.33 -16.05
CA PHE A 44 -1.74 -8.39 -15.20
C PHE A 44 -3.17 -8.11 -14.75
N HIS A 45 -3.99 -9.16 -14.78
CA HIS A 45 -5.39 -9.14 -14.38
C HIS A 45 -5.66 -10.39 -13.54
N TYR A 46 -5.77 -10.22 -12.22
CA TYR A 46 -6.03 -11.32 -11.30
C TYR A 46 -7.43 -11.23 -10.72
N GLN A 47 -8.08 -12.38 -10.55
CA GLN A 47 -9.24 -12.50 -9.68
C GLN A 47 -8.73 -12.83 -8.28
N ILE A 48 -9.23 -12.12 -7.27
CA ILE A 48 -8.79 -12.26 -5.88
C ILE A 48 -9.97 -12.54 -4.97
N HIS A 49 -9.71 -13.18 -3.83
CA HIS A 49 -10.75 -13.47 -2.86
C HIS A 49 -11.48 -12.18 -2.41
N PRO A 50 -12.83 -12.12 -2.42
CA PRO A 50 -13.56 -10.95 -1.94
C PRO A 50 -13.46 -10.77 -0.41
N SER A 51 -12.44 -10.04 0.06
CA SER A 51 -12.27 -9.66 1.46
C SER A 51 -12.01 -8.15 1.62
N PRO A 52 -12.25 -7.56 2.81
CA PRO A 52 -11.86 -6.18 3.05
C PRO A 52 -10.35 -5.95 2.92
N HIS A 53 -9.55 -6.97 3.27
CA HIS A 53 -8.09 -6.98 3.16
C HIS A 53 -7.64 -6.82 1.71
N ASN A 54 -8.03 -7.76 0.85
CA ASN A 54 -7.69 -7.76 -0.57
C ASN A 54 -8.24 -6.55 -1.32
N TYR A 55 -9.40 -6.04 -0.89
CA TYR A 55 -9.94 -4.80 -1.42
C TYR A 55 -8.99 -3.64 -1.15
N LEU A 56 -8.45 -3.51 0.06
CA LEU A 56 -7.46 -2.47 0.37
C LEU A 56 -6.15 -2.67 -0.43
N SER A 57 -5.68 -3.91 -0.62
CA SER A 57 -4.49 -4.19 -1.45
C SER A 57 -4.71 -3.80 -2.92
N LYS A 58 -5.87 -4.14 -3.51
CA LYS A 58 -6.28 -3.69 -4.85
C LYS A 58 -6.26 -2.17 -4.94
N ILE A 59 -6.86 -1.50 -3.97
CA ILE A 59 -6.93 -0.04 -3.93
C ILE A 59 -5.52 0.55 -3.80
N ALA A 60 -4.63 -0.10 -3.04
CA ALA A 60 -3.25 0.34 -2.90
C ALA A 60 -2.53 0.33 -4.26
N VAL A 61 -2.68 -0.74 -5.03
CA VAL A 61 -2.07 -0.89 -6.35
C VAL A 61 -2.70 0.01 -7.41
N GLU A 62 -4.02 0.12 -7.45
CA GLU A 62 -4.71 0.82 -8.53
C GLU A 62 -4.87 2.32 -8.31
N LYS A 63 -4.70 2.79 -7.06
CA LYS A 63 -5.01 4.19 -6.70
C LYS A 63 -3.92 4.83 -5.89
N PHE A 64 -3.44 4.18 -4.82
CA PHE A 64 -2.44 4.77 -3.95
C PHE A 64 -1.09 4.89 -4.65
N LEU A 65 -0.52 3.79 -5.12
CA LEU A 65 0.78 3.76 -5.80
C LEU A 65 0.81 4.72 -7.01
N PRO A 66 -0.15 4.68 -7.96
CA PRO A 66 -0.21 5.66 -9.06
C PRO A 66 -0.37 7.12 -8.62
N ALA A 67 -0.92 7.37 -7.43
CA ALA A 67 -1.07 8.73 -6.93
C ALA A 67 0.27 9.31 -6.43
N ILE A 68 1.15 8.48 -5.87
CA ILE A 68 2.40 8.88 -5.22
C ILE A 68 3.66 8.59 -6.04
N GLU A 69 3.59 7.60 -6.94
CA GLU A 69 4.69 7.14 -7.76
C GLU A 69 4.22 7.03 -9.22
N GLY A 70 4.90 7.73 -10.12
CA GLY A 70 4.45 7.86 -11.51
C GLY A 70 4.81 6.63 -12.35
N GLN A 71 5.92 5.97 -12.01
CA GLN A 71 6.43 4.78 -12.69
C GLN A 71 6.91 3.81 -11.62
N PHE A 72 6.25 2.66 -11.53
CA PHE A 72 6.60 1.59 -10.60
C PHE A 72 6.30 0.23 -11.19
N GLU A 73 7.00 -0.78 -10.70
CA GLU A 73 6.73 -2.20 -10.90
C GLU A 73 6.10 -2.78 -9.62
N ILE A 74 5.08 -3.62 -9.75
CA ILE A 74 4.62 -4.46 -8.64
C ILE A 74 5.53 -5.68 -8.60
N LEU A 75 6.34 -5.80 -7.56
CA LEU A 75 7.29 -6.91 -7.39
C LEU A 75 6.62 -8.13 -6.74
N TYR A 76 5.63 -7.89 -5.88
CA TYR A 76 4.89 -8.92 -5.17
C TYR A 76 3.46 -8.46 -4.90
N PHE A 77 2.51 -9.37 -5.02
CA PHE A 77 1.11 -9.17 -4.61
C PHE A 77 0.57 -10.47 -4.02
N SER A 78 -0.02 -10.40 -2.81
CA SER A 78 -0.69 -11.55 -2.19
C SER A 78 -2.21 -11.47 -2.26
N ASP A 79 -2.84 -12.61 -2.46
CA ASP A 79 -4.24 -12.86 -2.14
C ASP A 79 -4.34 -13.49 -0.73
N THR A 80 -5.53 -13.43 -0.13
CA THR A 80 -5.90 -14.19 1.07
C THR A 80 -5.76 -15.70 0.81
N ASP A 81 -6.19 -16.17 -0.37
CA ASP A 81 -6.18 -17.60 -0.74
C ASP A 81 -4.84 -18.04 -1.40
N ASP A 82 -4.14 -17.12 -2.06
CA ASP A 82 -2.84 -17.36 -2.70
C ASP A 82 -1.81 -16.29 -2.29
N LYS A 83 -0.92 -16.67 -1.38
CA LYS A 83 0.16 -15.81 -0.86
C LYS A 83 1.29 -15.58 -1.87
N SER A 84 1.17 -15.95 -3.14
CA SER A 84 2.18 -15.66 -4.16
C SER A 84 1.54 -15.38 -5.52
N LEU A 85 0.33 -14.81 -5.50
CA LEU A 85 -0.46 -14.50 -6.68
C LEU A 85 0.34 -13.76 -7.77
N HIS A 86 1.24 -12.86 -7.36
CA HIS A 86 2.21 -12.24 -8.25
C HIS A 86 3.59 -12.18 -7.62
N ILE A 87 4.61 -12.62 -8.38
CA ILE A 87 6.03 -12.46 -8.06
C ILE A 87 6.74 -12.03 -9.34
N ALA A 88 7.36 -10.85 -9.34
CA ALA A 88 8.20 -10.40 -10.45
C ALA A 88 9.60 -10.99 -10.33
N ASP A 89 10.24 -11.30 -11.46
CA ASP A 89 11.61 -11.82 -11.49
C ASP A 89 12.63 -10.85 -10.86
N SER A 90 12.36 -9.54 -10.91
CA SER A 90 13.18 -8.48 -10.32
C SER A 90 13.09 -8.43 -8.79
N LEU A 91 12.13 -9.12 -8.15
CA LEU A 91 12.01 -9.16 -6.69
C LEU A 91 13.28 -9.73 -6.03
N LYS A 92 13.92 -10.73 -6.67
CA LYS A 92 15.13 -11.39 -6.15
C LYS A 92 16.30 -10.42 -5.95
N ASP A 93 16.31 -9.32 -6.70
CA ASP A 93 17.35 -8.30 -6.60
C ASP A 93 17.25 -7.51 -5.29
N PHE A 94 16.13 -7.62 -4.58
CA PHE A 94 15.84 -6.93 -3.32
C PHE A 94 15.84 -7.83 -2.08
N LEU A 95 15.75 -9.14 -2.24
CA LEU A 95 15.61 -10.10 -1.14
C LEU A 95 16.96 -10.47 -0.52
N GLY A 96 16.96 -10.71 0.79
CA GLY A 96 18.09 -11.30 1.50
C GLY A 96 18.24 -12.80 1.25
N MET A 97 19.43 -13.35 1.53
CA MET A 97 19.67 -14.80 1.41
C MET A 97 18.92 -15.58 2.50
N GLY A 98 18.33 -16.73 2.13
CA GLY A 98 17.85 -17.73 3.09
C GLY A 98 16.44 -17.53 3.65
N PHE A 99 15.64 -16.63 3.06
CA PHE A 99 14.26 -16.39 3.50
C PHE A 99 13.21 -17.09 2.62
N ASP A 100 12.20 -17.65 3.28
CA ASP A 100 11.03 -18.28 2.65
C ASP A 100 10.06 -17.19 2.18
N VAL A 101 10.05 -16.87 0.89
CA VAL A 101 9.17 -15.85 0.29
C VAL A 101 7.68 -16.10 0.51
N HIS A 102 7.28 -17.31 0.91
CA HIS A 102 5.89 -17.62 1.22
C HIS A 102 5.51 -17.27 2.66
N LYS A 103 6.48 -16.86 3.49
CA LYS A 103 6.29 -16.46 4.88
C LYS A 103 6.87 -15.05 5.07
N HIS A 104 6.17 -14.20 5.80
CA HIS A 104 6.63 -12.86 6.17
C HIS A 104 6.62 -11.76 5.09
N MET A 105 6.20 -12.03 3.85
CA MET A 105 5.99 -10.96 2.84
C MET A 105 4.84 -10.03 3.24
N PRO A 106 4.90 -8.72 2.91
CA PRO A 106 3.76 -7.82 3.05
C PRO A 106 2.77 -8.03 1.90
N ASP A 107 1.56 -7.49 1.97
CA ASP A 107 0.56 -7.70 0.93
C ASP A 107 0.99 -7.27 -0.47
N VAL A 108 1.73 -6.16 -0.55
CA VAL A 108 2.26 -5.63 -1.81
C VAL A 108 3.67 -5.12 -1.61
N VAL A 109 4.56 -5.48 -2.53
CA VAL A 109 5.88 -4.86 -2.70
C VAL A 109 5.91 -4.20 -4.07
N ALA A 110 6.35 -2.95 -4.13
CA ALA A 110 6.48 -2.22 -5.39
C ALA A 110 7.80 -1.43 -5.44
N TYR A 111 8.36 -1.28 -6.64
CA TYR A 111 9.58 -0.51 -6.84
C TYR A 111 9.40 0.62 -7.83
N GLY A 112 9.64 1.85 -7.38
CA GLY A 112 9.67 3.05 -8.22
C GLY A 112 11.08 3.29 -8.76
N SER A 113 11.32 2.97 -10.03
CA SER A 113 12.67 3.07 -10.64
C SER A 113 13.21 4.50 -10.67
N LYS A 114 12.34 5.48 -10.94
CA LYS A 114 12.72 6.90 -11.00
C LYS A 114 13.06 7.48 -9.62
N SER A 115 12.27 7.14 -8.61
CA SER A 115 12.49 7.62 -7.24
C SER A 115 13.48 6.77 -6.46
N LYS A 116 13.85 5.60 -7.01
CA LYS A 116 14.61 4.53 -6.35
C LYS A 116 13.98 4.15 -5.01
N THR A 117 12.66 3.99 -4.98
CA THR A 117 11.93 3.71 -3.73
C THR A 117 11.30 2.33 -3.77
N LEU A 118 11.62 1.51 -2.76
CA LEU A 118 10.94 0.26 -2.47
C LEU A 118 9.79 0.53 -1.49
N PHE A 119 8.58 0.18 -1.90
CA PHE A 119 7.36 0.34 -1.14
C PHE A 119 6.93 -1.00 -0.55
N PHE A 120 6.69 -1.03 0.75
CA PHE A 120 6.09 -2.16 1.47
C PHE A 120 4.71 -1.72 1.93
N ILE A 121 3.66 -2.40 1.49
CA ILE A 121 2.29 -2.02 1.76
C ILE A 121 1.56 -3.14 2.48
N GLU A 122 0.91 -2.81 3.60
CA GLU A 122 0.05 -3.69 4.39
C GLU A 122 -1.37 -3.15 4.46
N SER A 123 -2.34 -4.05 4.29
CA SER A 123 -3.77 -3.75 4.19
C SER A 123 -4.46 -4.00 5.53
N ILE A 124 -4.71 -2.95 6.30
CA ILE A 124 -5.14 -3.09 7.69
C ILE A 124 -6.67 -3.04 7.78
N ALA A 125 -7.29 -4.20 7.57
CA ALA A 125 -8.73 -4.37 7.75
C ALA A 125 -9.13 -4.64 9.21
N SER A 126 -8.48 -5.62 9.85
CA SER A 126 -8.80 -6.08 11.21
C SER A 126 -7.58 -6.33 12.10
N ALA A 127 -6.41 -6.57 11.52
CA ALA A 127 -5.13 -6.81 12.21
C ALA A 127 -3.97 -6.58 11.22
N GLY A 128 -2.72 -6.57 11.70
CA GLY A 128 -1.52 -6.68 10.87
C GLY A 128 -0.80 -5.36 10.56
N GLU A 129 -0.91 -4.34 11.41
CA GLU A 129 -0.22 -3.06 11.20
C GLU A 129 1.31 -3.21 11.11
N ILE A 130 1.96 -2.26 10.43
CA ILE A 130 3.42 -2.17 10.44
C ILE A 130 3.85 -1.53 11.77
N ASN A 131 3.93 -2.37 12.80
CA ASN A 131 4.56 -2.04 14.07
C ASN A 131 6.09 -2.20 13.98
N ASP A 132 6.82 -1.86 15.05
CA ASP A 132 8.28 -1.88 15.07
C ASP A 132 8.85 -3.28 14.78
N LEU A 133 8.20 -4.34 15.30
CA LEU A 133 8.61 -5.72 15.06
C LEU A 133 8.45 -6.08 13.58
N ARG A 134 7.29 -5.78 13.00
CA ARG A 134 6.99 -6.06 11.59
C ARG A 134 7.89 -5.27 10.66
N LYS A 135 8.19 -4.01 10.98
CA LYS A 135 9.16 -3.20 10.23
C LYS A 135 10.55 -3.84 10.26
N LYS A 136 10.99 -4.34 11.43
CA LYS A 136 12.27 -5.03 11.56
C LYS A 136 12.31 -6.32 10.74
N GLU A 137 11.25 -7.12 10.75
CA GLU A 137 11.15 -8.32 9.89
C GLU A 137 11.29 -7.97 8.40
N LEU A 138 10.62 -6.91 7.94
CA LEU A 138 10.76 -6.43 6.56
C LEU A 138 12.17 -5.89 6.28
N ASP A 139 12.82 -5.28 7.28
CA ASP A 139 14.21 -4.81 7.18
C ASP A 139 15.20 -5.97 7.04
N GLU A 140 14.95 -7.10 7.68
CA GLU A 140 15.76 -8.33 7.56
C GLU A 140 15.49 -9.07 6.25
N LEU A 141 14.21 -9.17 5.84
CA LEU A 141 13.79 -9.84 4.61
C LEU A 141 14.29 -9.11 3.35
N PHE A 142 14.34 -7.78 3.41
CA PHE A 142 14.82 -6.91 2.34
C PHE A 142 16.00 -6.08 2.86
N PRO A 143 17.23 -6.57 2.72
CA PRO A 143 18.42 -5.87 3.18
C PRO A 143 18.51 -4.45 2.61
N VAL A 144 19.00 -3.51 3.42
CA VAL A 144 19.18 -2.13 2.99
C VAL A 144 20.19 -2.06 1.84
N GLN A 145 19.77 -1.47 0.72
CA GLN A 145 20.61 -1.26 -0.44
C GLN A 145 21.01 0.20 -0.57
N THR A 146 22.27 0.44 -0.89
CA THR A 146 22.80 1.79 -1.07
C THR A 146 22.06 2.51 -2.19
N GLY A 147 21.51 3.69 -1.88
CA GLY A 147 20.79 4.51 -2.84
C GLY A 147 19.33 4.11 -3.11
N ILE A 148 18.82 3.06 -2.44
CA ILE A 148 17.40 2.68 -2.48
C ILE A 148 16.70 3.21 -1.21
N ARG A 149 15.64 3.98 -1.41
CA ARG A 149 14.75 4.47 -0.34
C ARG A 149 13.72 3.41 0.00
N ARG A 150 13.21 3.45 1.23
CA ARG A 150 12.19 2.51 1.73
C ARG A 150 11.00 3.29 2.26
N ARG A 151 9.80 2.86 1.90
CA ARG A 151 8.54 3.41 2.43
C ARG A 151 7.64 2.27 2.87
N TYR A 152 7.25 2.32 4.13
CA TYR A 152 6.33 1.36 4.75
C TYR A 152 4.98 2.04 4.87
N VAL A 153 3.95 1.44 4.30
CA VAL A 153 2.62 2.05 4.20
C VAL A 153 1.58 1.10 4.75
N SER A 154 0.86 1.53 5.77
CA SER A 154 -0.36 0.87 6.23
C SER A 154 -1.59 1.52 5.58
N VAL A 155 -2.40 0.72 4.90
CA VAL A 155 -3.60 1.17 4.19
C VAL A 155 -4.83 0.81 5.01
N PHE A 156 -5.62 1.83 5.35
CA PHE A 156 -6.82 1.69 6.19
C PHE A 156 -8.08 2.04 5.40
N MET A 157 -9.16 1.32 5.69
CA MET A 157 -10.49 1.66 5.15
C MET A 157 -10.94 3.05 5.62
N ASP A 158 -10.85 3.30 6.93
CA ASP A 158 -11.32 4.53 7.54
C ASP A 158 -10.54 4.91 8.82
N ARG A 159 -10.87 6.08 9.36
CA ARG A 159 -10.25 6.60 10.60
C ARG A 159 -10.62 5.81 11.85
N LYS A 160 -11.74 5.09 11.86
CA LYS A 160 -12.17 4.28 13.01
C LYS A 160 -11.26 3.07 13.15
N VAL A 161 -10.87 2.44 12.04
CA VAL A 161 -9.88 1.36 12.04
C VAL A 161 -8.50 1.93 12.39
N PHE A 162 -8.05 2.97 11.69
CA PHE A 162 -6.75 3.62 11.97
C PHE A 162 -6.55 3.97 13.46
N ARG A 163 -7.56 4.54 14.13
CA ARG A 163 -7.48 4.91 15.55
C ARG A 163 -7.15 3.72 16.47
N LYS A 164 -7.52 2.49 16.11
CA LYS A 164 -7.19 1.31 16.92
C LYS A 164 -5.70 0.97 16.89
N PHE A 165 -5.01 1.39 15.83
CA PHE A 165 -3.61 1.05 15.55
C PHE A 165 -2.68 2.26 15.65
N SER A 166 -3.22 3.47 15.86
CA SER A 166 -2.43 4.70 15.80
C SER A 166 -1.33 4.79 16.86
N GLU A 167 -1.44 4.03 17.94
CA GLU A 167 -0.41 3.94 18.99
C GLU A 167 0.68 2.90 18.68
N THR A 168 0.40 1.92 17.83
CA THR A 168 1.33 0.80 17.52
C THR A 168 2.02 0.93 16.17
N ILE A 169 1.61 1.89 15.33
CA ILE A 169 2.28 2.20 14.06
C ILE A 169 3.72 2.67 14.32
N SER A 170 4.67 2.03 13.65
CA SER A 170 6.10 2.30 13.80
C SER A 170 6.49 3.70 13.31
N ASN A 171 7.50 4.31 13.93
CA ASN A 171 8.15 5.49 13.40
C ASN A 171 8.83 5.19 12.04
N GLY A 172 9.00 6.22 11.21
CA GLY A 172 9.51 6.09 9.84
C GLY A 172 8.55 5.40 8.87
N THR A 173 7.27 5.31 9.22
CA THR A 173 6.22 4.72 8.38
C THR A 173 5.13 5.73 8.02
N GLU A 174 4.20 5.29 7.17
CA GLU A 174 3.12 6.11 6.66
C GLU A 174 1.78 5.36 6.75
N ALA A 175 0.69 6.11 6.92
CA ALA A 175 -0.66 5.60 6.86
C ALA A 175 -1.47 6.30 5.77
N TRP A 176 -2.19 5.52 4.97
CA TRP A 176 -3.14 6.04 3.98
C TRP A 176 -4.56 5.57 4.29
N ILE A 177 -5.53 6.48 4.25
CA ILE A 177 -6.92 6.22 4.67
C ILE A 177 -7.87 6.47 3.50
N LEU A 178 -8.57 5.42 3.05
CA LEU A 178 -9.38 5.43 1.83
C LEU A 178 -10.60 6.35 1.92
N ASN A 179 -11.39 6.28 3.00
CA ASN A 179 -12.69 6.96 3.11
C ASN A 179 -12.61 8.49 3.38
N LYS A 180 -11.57 9.17 2.89
CA LYS A 180 -11.41 10.63 2.97
C LYS A 180 -10.75 11.17 1.71
N VAL A 181 -10.60 12.49 1.65
CA VAL A 181 -9.68 13.13 0.70
C VAL A 181 -8.35 12.38 0.75
N PRO A 182 -7.74 12.00 -0.39
CA PRO A 182 -6.48 11.25 -0.38
C PRO A 182 -5.41 12.07 0.36
N HIS A 183 -5.00 11.57 1.52
CA HIS A 183 -3.94 12.14 2.36
C HIS A 183 -3.13 11.01 2.98
N ILE A 184 -1.86 11.30 3.21
CA ILE A 184 -0.94 10.41 3.92
C ILE A 184 -0.66 11.06 5.28
N ILE A 185 -0.67 10.23 6.32
CA ILE A 185 -0.14 10.58 7.65
C ILE A 185 1.24 9.96 7.71
N SER A 186 2.26 10.73 8.07
CA SER A 186 3.64 10.24 8.14
C SER A 186 4.15 10.35 9.57
N PHE A 187 4.77 9.27 10.06
CA PHE A 187 5.28 9.15 11.43
C PHE A 187 6.81 9.30 11.45
N TRP A 188 7.33 10.42 10.93
CA TRP A 188 8.79 10.63 10.89
C TRP A 188 9.29 11.18 12.23
N PRO A 189 10.36 10.60 12.80
CA PRO A 189 11.01 11.22 13.96
C PRO A 189 11.54 12.60 13.57
N LEU A 190 11.50 13.54 14.50
CA LEU A 190 12.18 14.81 14.34
C LEU A 190 13.68 14.58 14.51
N ASN A 191 14.49 15.28 13.72
CA ASN A 191 15.92 15.36 13.97
C ASN A 191 16.11 16.24 15.21
N THR A 192 16.24 15.62 16.37
CA THR A 192 16.63 16.28 17.63
C THR A 192 18.11 16.09 17.88
#